data_AF-A0A927IQ59-F1
#
_entry.id   AF-A0A927IQ59-F1
#
_cell.length_a   1.000
_cell.length_b   1.000
_cell.length_c   1.000
_cell.angle_alpha   90.00
_cell.angle_beta   90.00
_cell.angle_gamma   90.00
#
_symmetry.space_group_name_H-M   'P 1'
#
loop_
_entity.id
_entity.type
_entity.pdbx_description
1 polymer ?
#
loop_
_entity_poly.entity_id
_entity_poly.type
_entity_poly.pdbx_seq_one_letter_code
_entity_poly.pdbx_strand_id
1 'polypeptide(L)'
;MSDRLTIDTDALREAGSSLRTVAAEFDGADAHSDALAEHVGHEELAAAVRDFAHGWDDRRSEMVQDIAALADSCGVVSDAFADLDTQFAAALRGEQ
;
A
#
# COMPACT_ATOMS: atom_id res chain seq x y z
N MET A 1 -23.95 -6.46 26.20
CA MET A 1 -23.42 -5.21 25.61
C MET A 1 -23.12 -5.57 24.17
N SER A 2 -23.97 -5.17 23.21
CA SER A 2 -23.58 -5.31 21.80
C SER A 2 -22.34 -4.47 21.60
N ASP A 3 -21.28 -5.09 21.09
CA ASP A 3 -20.06 -4.38 20.79
C ASP A 3 -20.36 -3.41 19.64
N ARG A 4 -20.18 -2.10 19.89
CA ARG A 4 -20.55 -1.07 18.93
C ARG A 4 -19.37 -0.85 17.99
N LEU A 5 -19.50 -1.34 16.76
CA LEU A 5 -18.55 -1.05 15.69
C LEU A 5 -18.53 0.45 15.41
N THR A 6 -17.35 1.05 15.52
CA THR A 6 -17.09 2.44 15.13
C THR A 6 -15.97 2.41 14.09
N ILE A 7 -16.22 2.95 12.91
CA ILE A 7 -15.25 3.03 11.81
C ILE A 7 -15.14 4.49 11.37
N ASP A 8 -13.91 4.94 11.20
CA ASP A 8 -13.58 6.22 10.57
C ASP A 8 -13.23 5.94 9.11
N THR A 9 -14.16 6.28 8.21
CA THR A 9 -14.03 5.98 6.77
C THR A 9 -13.00 6.86 6.08
N ASP A 10 -12.78 8.08 6.58
CA ASP A 10 -11.77 9.01 6.08
C ASP A 10 -10.37 8.51 6.44
N ALA A 11 -10.15 8.13 7.71
CA ALA A 11 -8.89 7.54 8.17
C ALA A 11 -8.55 6.26 7.40
N LEU A 12 -9.55 5.44 7.07
CA LEU A 12 -9.35 4.22 6.29
C LEU A 12 -8.94 4.52 4.84
N ARG A 13 -9.51 5.58 4.25
CA ARG A 13 -9.16 6.03 2.90
C ARG A 13 -7.73 6.59 2.85
N GLU A 14 -7.36 7.37 3.85
CA GLU A 14 -6.00 7.88 4.02
C GLU A 14 -4.99 6.74 4.21
N ALA A 15 -5.30 5.75 5.05
CA ALA A 15 -4.46 4.57 5.25
C ALA A 15 -4.26 3.80 3.93
N GLY A 16 -5.34 3.53 3.18
CA GLY A 16 -5.24 2.88 1.87
C GLY A 16 -4.40 3.67 0.87
N SER A 17 -4.51 5.00 0.86
CA SER A 17 -3.66 5.85 0.01
C SER A 17 -2.18 5.78 0.42
N SER A 18 -1.91 5.86 1.73
CA SER A 18 -0.55 5.83 2.27
C SER A 18 0.13 4.49 1.99
N LEU A 19 -0.60 3.38 2.17
CA LEU A 19 -0.10 2.05 1.84
C LEU A 19 0.24 1.90 0.36
N ARG A 20 -0.58 2.45 -0.55
CA ARG A 20 -0.25 2.47 -1.99
C ARG A 20 1.03 3.25 -2.28
N THR A 21 1.24 4.38 -1.63
CA THR A 21 2.50 5.13 -1.75
C THR A 21 3.68 4.29 -1.27
N VAL A 22 3.58 3.65 -0.10
CA VAL A 22 4.65 2.79 0.41
C VAL A 22 4.94 1.63 -0.56
N ALA A 23 3.91 0.95 -1.08
CA ALA A 23 4.09 -0.13 -2.06
C ALA A 23 4.85 0.36 -3.31
N ALA A 24 4.53 1.55 -3.83
CA ALA A 24 5.21 2.12 -4.99
C ALA A 24 6.68 2.46 -4.71
N GLU A 25 6.98 3.00 -3.53
CA GLU A 25 8.37 3.29 -3.13
C GLU A 25 9.20 2.01 -2.98
N PHE A 26 8.60 0.94 -2.43
CA PHE A 26 9.26 -0.36 -2.38
C PHE A 26 9.47 -0.94 -3.77
N ASP A 27 8.47 -0.90 -4.65
CA ASP A 27 8.59 -1.42 -6.02
C ASP A 27 9.72 -0.71 -6.82
N GLY A 28 9.89 0.60 -6.63
CA GLY A 28 10.94 1.39 -7.29
C GLY A 28 12.35 1.26 -6.71
N ALA A 29 12.53 0.54 -5.58
CA ALA A 29 13.79 0.55 -4.84
C ALA A 29 14.97 -0.13 -5.56
N ASP A 30 14.71 -1.04 -6.51
CA ASP A 30 15.76 -1.75 -7.25
C ASP A 30 16.57 -0.80 -8.15
N ALA A 31 15.87 0.11 -8.84
CA ALA A 31 16.48 1.11 -9.72
C ALA A 31 17.48 2.02 -8.99
N HIS A 32 17.31 2.21 -7.68
CA HIS A 32 18.26 2.97 -6.86
C HIS A 32 19.55 2.20 -6.59
N SER A 33 19.50 0.87 -6.52
CA SER A 33 20.66 0.03 -6.18
C SER A 33 21.61 -0.11 -7.36
N ASP A 34 21.10 -0.21 -8.59
CA ASP A 34 21.92 -0.22 -9.80
C ASP A 34 22.65 1.10 -10.01
N ALA A 35 21.93 2.23 -9.87
CA ALA A 35 22.52 3.56 -9.94
C ALA A 35 23.58 3.77 -8.85
N LEU A 36 23.34 3.26 -7.63
CA LEU A 36 24.32 3.30 -6.56
C LEU A 36 25.59 2.52 -6.94
N ALA A 37 25.44 1.30 -7.46
CA ALA A 37 26.56 0.45 -7.86
C ALA A 37 27.47 1.12 -8.92
N GLU A 38 26.91 1.92 -9.83
CA GLU A 38 27.67 2.70 -10.81
C GLU A 38 28.51 3.83 -10.19
N HIS A 39 28.09 4.37 -9.05
CA HIS A 39 28.75 5.51 -8.39
C HIS A 39 29.78 5.11 -7.32
N VAL A 40 29.82 3.85 -6.91
CA VAL A 40 30.68 3.35 -5.83
C VAL A 40 32.17 3.33 -6.22
N GLY A 41 32.50 3.25 -7.52
CA GLY A 41 33.87 3.36 -8.03
C GLY A 41 34.80 2.16 -7.73
N HIS A 42 34.34 1.15 -6.99
CA HIS A 42 35.06 -0.08 -6.70
C HIS A 42 34.26 -1.30 -7.20
N GLU A 43 34.85 -2.10 -8.08
CA GLU A 43 34.16 -3.16 -8.81
C GLU A 43 33.53 -4.22 -7.89
N GLU A 44 34.29 -4.74 -6.92
CA GLU A 44 33.77 -5.76 -5.99
C GLU A 44 32.64 -5.23 -5.08
N LEU A 45 32.69 -3.93 -4.76
CA LEU A 45 31.66 -3.32 -3.93
C LEU A 45 30.39 -3.06 -4.75
N ALA A 46 30.54 -2.66 -6.02
CA ALA A 46 29.44 -2.58 -6.96
C ALA A 46 28.76 -3.95 -7.18
N ALA A 47 29.55 -5.02 -7.31
CA ALA A 47 29.02 -6.38 -7.40
C ALA A 47 28.24 -6.78 -6.15
N ALA A 48 28.79 -6.54 -4.95
CA ALA A 48 28.11 -6.85 -3.69
C ALA A 48 26.79 -6.08 -3.51
N VAL A 49 26.72 -4.82 -3.97
CA VAL A 49 25.48 -4.02 -3.94
C VAL A 49 24.42 -4.63 -4.86
N ARG A 50 24.77 -5.00 -6.09
CA ARG A 50 23.84 -5.64 -7.04
C ARG A 50 23.37 -7.01 -6.54
N ASP A 51 24.28 -7.83 -6.04
CA ASP A 51 23.94 -9.15 -5.50
C ASP A 51 22.97 -9.05 -4.33
N PHE A 52 23.17 -8.06 -3.45
CA PHE A 52 22.23 -7.79 -2.35
C PHE A 52 20.87 -7.31 -2.86
N ALA A 53 20.86 -6.35 -3.80
CA ALA A 53 19.64 -5.78 -4.35
C ALA A 53 18.79 -6.86 -5.04
N HIS A 54 19.38 -7.58 -6.00
CA HIS A 54 18.70 -8.66 -6.73
C HIS A 54 18.34 -9.83 -5.82
N GLY A 55 19.20 -10.19 -4.87
CA GLY A 55 18.90 -11.23 -3.88
C GLY A 55 17.72 -10.88 -2.96
N TRP A 56 17.35 -9.60 -2.86
CA TRP A 56 16.22 -9.12 -2.08
C TRP A 56 14.93 -8.97 -2.90
N ASP A 57 14.97 -9.10 -4.23
CA ASP A 57 13.84 -8.85 -5.13
C ASP A 57 12.59 -9.66 -4.77
N ASP A 58 12.72 -10.97 -4.54
CA ASP A 58 11.59 -11.83 -4.19
C ASP A 58 10.89 -11.35 -2.91
N ARG A 59 11.67 -11.01 -1.89
CA ARG A 59 11.16 -10.54 -0.59
C ARG A 59 10.51 -9.16 -0.69
N ARG A 60 11.04 -8.31 -1.56
CA ARG A 60 10.45 -7.00 -1.87
C ARG A 60 9.13 -7.17 -2.62
N SER A 61 9.08 -8.06 -3.60
CA SER A 61 7.87 -8.38 -4.35
C SER A 61 6.76 -8.91 -3.44
N GLU A 62 7.07 -9.85 -2.54
CA GLU A 62 6.14 -10.34 -1.52
C GLU A 62 5.60 -9.19 -0.65
N MET A 63 6.49 -8.31 -0.18
CA MET A 63 6.11 -7.17 0.65
C MET A 63 5.22 -6.15 -0.09
N VAL A 64 5.53 -5.85 -1.35
CA VAL A 64 4.71 -4.98 -2.21
C VAL A 64 3.32 -5.56 -2.38
N GLN A 65 3.21 -6.88 -2.63
CA GLN A 65 1.92 -7.56 -2.75
C GLN A 65 1.09 -7.48 -1.46
N ASP A 66 1.71 -7.75 -0.31
CA ASP A 66 1.02 -7.71 0.99
C ASP A 66 0.53 -6.29 1.34
N ILE A 67 1.36 -5.27 1.09
CA ILE A 67 0.98 -3.87 1.32
C ILE A 67 -0.15 -3.45 0.37
N ALA A 68 -0.08 -3.85 -0.90
CA ALA A 68 -1.13 -3.57 -1.87
C ALA A 68 -2.45 -4.24 -1.48
N ALA A 69 -2.42 -5.49 -1.01
CA ALA A 69 -3.60 -6.21 -0.54
C ALA A 69 -4.24 -5.53 0.70
N LEU A 70 -3.43 -5.02 1.62
CA LEU A 70 -3.93 -4.26 2.76
C LEU A 70 -4.55 -2.93 2.31
N ALA A 71 -3.91 -2.24 1.36
CA ALA A 71 -4.43 -0.99 0.80
C ALA A 71 -5.77 -1.16 0.08
N ASP A 72 -5.93 -2.27 -0.63
CA ASP A 72 -7.19 -2.66 -1.28
C ASP A 72 -8.28 -2.94 -0.25
N SER A 73 -7.94 -3.70 0.81
CA SER A 73 -8.86 -3.99 1.91
C SER A 73 -9.38 -2.70 2.59
N CYS A 74 -8.49 -1.72 2.81
CA CYS A 74 -8.90 -0.40 3.32
C CYS A 74 -9.86 0.33 2.37
N GLY A 75 -9.61 0.26 1.05
CA GLY A 75 -10.49 0.83 0.03
C GLY A 75 -11.87 0.19 0.03
N VAL A 76 -11.92 -1.14 -0.07
CA VAL A 76 -13.16 -1.93 -0.10
C VAL A 76 -14.04 -1.63 1.11
N VAL A 77 -13.46 -1.60 2.31
CA VAL A 77 -14.22 -1.29 3.52
C VAL A 77 -14.71 0.16 3.51
N SER A 78 -13.87 1.14 3.15
CA SER A 78 -14.28 2.56 3.13
C SER A 78 -15.42 2.80 2.14
N ASP A 79 -15.34 2.19 0.96
CA ASP A 79 -16.36 2.31 -0.09
C ASP A 79 -17.67 1.62 0.32
N ALA A 80 -17.60 0.43 0.93
CA ALA A 80 -18.79 -0.26 1.44
C ALA A 80 -19.55 0.57 2.50
N PHE A 81 -18.84 1.24 3.40
CA PHE A 81 -19.47 2.11 4.40
C PHE A 81 -20.04 3.40 3.77
N ALA A 82 -19.35 4.00 2.80
CA ALA A 82 -19.87 5.17 2.08
C ALA A 82 -21.14 4.86 1.28
N ASP A 83 -21.20 3.68 0.66
CA ASP A 83 -22.39 3.19 -0.04
C ASP A 83 -23.56 2.95 0.92
N LEU A 84 -23.30 2.38 2.10
CA LEU A 84 -24.31 2.20 3.14
C LEU A 84 -24.86 3.54 3.64
N ASP A 85 -23.98 4.51 3.91
CA ASP A 85 -24.37 5.86 4.33
C ASP A 85 -25.25 6.55 3.27
N THR A 86 -24.90 6.40 1.99
CA THR A 86 -25.69 6.94 0.88
C THR A 86 -27.09 6.32 0.82
N GLN A 87 -27.18 4.99 0.94
CA GLN A 87 -28.45 4.27 0.94
C GLN A 87 -29.33 4.66 2.13
N PHE A 88 -28.75 4.77 3.33
CA PHE A 88 -29.50 5.20 4.51
C PHE A 88 -29.97 6.64 4.42
N ALA A 89 -29.16 7.54 3.85
CA ALA A 89 -29.56 8.92 3.62
C ALA A 89 -30.74 9.02 2.63
N ALA A 90 -30.72 8.25 1.55
CA ALA A 90 -31.83 8.18 0.59
C ALA A 90 -33.12 7.66 1.25
N ALA A 91 -33.02 6.57 2.01
CA ALA A 91 -34.13 6.00 2.76
C ALA A 91 -34.74 7.00 3.76
N LEU A 92 -33.90 7.79 4.46
CA LEU A 92 -34.35 8.84 5.38
C LEU A 92 -35.02 10.02 4.66
N ARG A 93 -34.60 10.33 3.43
CA ARG A 93 -35.24 11.37 2.59
C ARG A 93 -36.52 10.89 1.90
N GLY A 94 -36.83 9.59 1.97
CA GLY A 94 -37.97 8.99 1.26
C GLY A 94 -37.71 8.85 -0.25
N GLU A 95 -36.45 8.93 -0.66
CA GLU A 95 -35.99 8.66 -2.02
C GLU A 95 -35.82 7.14 -2.15
N GLN A 96 -36.85 6.44 -2.61
CA GLN A 96 -36.79 5.02 -2.96
C GLN A 96 -37.01 4.83 -4.45
#